data_AF-A0A840MLV1-F1
#
_entry.id   AF-A0A840MLV1-F1
#
_cell.length_a   1.000
_cell.length_b   1.000
_cell.length_c   1.000
_cell.angle_alpha   90.00
_cell.angle_beta   90.00
_cell.angle_gamma   90.00
#
_symmetry.space_group_name_H-M   'P 1'
#
loop_
_entity.id
_entity.type
_entity.pdbx_description
1 polymer ?
#
loop_
_entity_poly.entity_id
_entity_poly.type
_entity_poly.pdbx_seq_one_letter_code
_entity_poly.pdbx_strand_id
1 'polypeptide(L)'
;MHTLSRLLTAMTLAIISGLPAHAATATEQPAQATAAANQVDGEVKKINPEQGKITIKHGNIPHLNMPGMTMVFGVKDATLLDRIKPGDLVKFTVTQEGARLVITDIQAVSTDKTTAAPLP
;
A
#
# COMPACT_ATOMS: atom_id res chain seq x y z
N MET A 1 -9.21 -35.95 -31.64
CA MET A 1 -9.41 -34.48 -31.76
C MET A 1 -8.30 -33.85 -30.92
N HIS A 2 -7.03 -33.76 -31.35
CA HIS A 2 -6.43 -33.03 -32.47
C HIS A 2 -6.77 -31.53 -32.51
N THR A 3 -6.00 -30.71 -31.78
CA THR A 3 -5.31 -29.47 -32.25
C THR A 3 -4.34 -29.02 -31.13
N LEU A 4 -3.07 -29.45 -31.18
CA LEU A 4 -1.93 -28.85 -31.88
C LEU A 4 -1.28 -27.68 -31.12
N SER A 5 -0.43 -28.09 -30.18
CA SER A 5 0.74 -27.36 -29.69
C SER A 5 1.75 -27.19 -30.83
N ARG A 6 2.21 -25.95 -31.10
CA ARG A 6 3.49 -25.59 -31.74
C ARG A 6 3.58 -24.09 -32.11
N LEU A 7 4.52 -23.38 -31.49
CA LEU A 7 5.30 -22.27 -32.07
C LEU A 7 6.62 -22.20 -31.27
N LEU A 8 7.71 -22.88 -31.69
CA LEU A 8 8.86 -22.30 -32.41
C LEU A 8 9.13 -20.83 -32.02
N THR A 9 10.29 -20.44 -31.48
CA THR A 9 11.54 -20.33 -32.26
C THR A 9 12.77 -20.17 -31.35
N ALA A 10 13.90 -20.64 -31.89
CA ALA A 10 15.23 -20.85 -31.36
C ALA A 10 15.98 -19.67 -30.69
N MET A 11 16.66 -20.00 -29.59
CA MET A 11 18.12 -19.96 -29.40
C MET A 11 18.93 -19.06 -30.36
N THR A 12 19.54 -18.00 -29.81
CA THR A 12 20.89 -17.58 -30.21
C THR A 12 21.74 -17.34 -28.95
N LEU A 13 22.93 -17.94 -29.02
CA LEU A 13 23.98 -18.03 -28.02
C LEU A 13 24.97 -16.88 -28.26
N ALA A 14 25.33 -16.12 -27.22
CA ALA A 14 26.56 -15.33 -27.24
C ALA A 14 27.22 -15.43 -25.85
N ILE A 15 28.28 -16.24 -25.80
CA ILE A 15 29.17 -16.44 -24.66
C ILE A 15 30.30 -15.41 -24.82
N ILE A 16 30.54 -14.57 -23.80
CA ILE A 16 31.82 -13.88 -23.63
C ILE A 16 32.25 -14.07 -22.17
N SER A 17 33.35 -14.79 -22.01
CA SER A 17 33.98 -15.15 -20.73
C SER A 17 34.95 -14.06 -20.26
N GLY A 18 34.92 -13.72 -18.97
CA GLY A 18 35.95 -12.95 -18.27
C GLY A 18 35.76 -12.99 -16.74
N LEU A 19 36.68 -13.66 -16.02
CA LEU A 19 36.81 -13.71 -14.54
C LEU A 19 37.68 -12.50 -14.07
N PRO A 20 37.51 -11.90 -12.86
CA PRO A 20 37.82 -12.57 -11.58
C PRO A 20 36.99 -12.15 -10.33
N ALA A 21 37.20 -12.91 -9.25
CA ALA A 21 36.60 -12.80 -7.92
C ALA A 21 36.73 -11.44 -7.20
N HIS A 22 35.64 -10.99 -6.57
CA HIS A 22 35.53 -10.16 -5.35
C HIS A 22 34.25 -10.66 -4.63
N ALA A 23 34.36 -11.35 -3.50
CA ALA A 23 34.29 -10.80 -2.14
C ALA A 23 32.88 -10.28 -1.75
N ALA A 24 32.39 -10.75 -0.61
CA ALA A 24 31.04 -10.62 -0.10
C ALA A 24 30.51 -9.18 0.04
N THR A 25 29.23 -9.00 -0.33
CA THR A 25 28.31 -7.99 0.23
C THR A 25 27.00 -8.73 0.50
N ALA A 26 26.78 -9.18 1.74
CA ALA A 26 26.05 -8.43 2.75
C ALA A 26 24.63 -8.06 2.27
N THR A 27 23.66 -8.88 2.73
CA THR A 27 22.30 -8.52 3.15
C THR A 27 21.72 -7.19 2.66
N GLU A 28 20.81 -7.22 1.68
CA GLU A 28 19.75 -6.21 1.55
C GLU A 28 18.43 -6.83 1.03
N GLN A 29 17.82 -7.69 1.85
CA GLN A 29 16.37 -7.62 2.07
C GLN A 29 16.23 -6.73 3.32
N PRO A 30 15.33 -5.74 3.45
CA PRO A 30 14.06 -5.54 2.75
C PRO A 30 13.81 -4.07 2.29
N ALA A 31 12.94 -3.83 1.32
CA ALA A 31 12.19 -2.57 1.32
C ALA A 31 10.84 -2.72 0.62
N GLN A 32 9.84 -3.03 1.45
CA GLN A 32 8.44 -2.76 1.20
C GLN A 32 8.26 -1.26 0.93
N ALA A 33 8.50 -0.78 -0.29
CA ALA A 33 8.46 0.65 -0.61
C ALA A 33 7.40 0.99 -1.67
N THR A 34 6.27 0.26 -1.69
CA THR A 34 5.13 0.60 -2.55
C THR A 34 3.84 0.93 -1.79
N ALA A 35 3.86 0.91 -0.46
CA ALA A 35 2.69 1.31 0.35
C ALA A 35 2.60 2.82 0.62
N ALA A 36 3.71 3.56 0.50
CA ALA A 36 3.77 4.98 0.85
C ALA A 36 3.14 5.92 -0.19
N ALA A 37 3.04 5.53 -1.45
CA ALA A 37 2.64 6.43 -2.55
C ALA A 37 1.13 6.78 -2.56
N ASN A 38 0.30 6.06 -1.79
CA ASN A 38 -1.16 6.21 -1.81
C ASN A 38 -1.76 6.52 -0.43
N GLN A 39 -0.94 6.92 0.55
CA GLN A 39 -1.45 7.30 1.87
C GLN A 39 -2.19 8.64 1.79
N VAL A 40 -3.41 8.64 2.29
CA VAL A 40 -4.33 9.78 2.35
C VAL A 40 -4.49 10.18 3.81
N ASP A 41 -4.36 11.46 4.10
CA ASP A 41 -4.70 12.02 5.42
C ASP A 41 -6.22 12.09 5.58
N GLY A 42 -6.70 11.77 6.77
CA GLY A 42 -8.11 11.91 7.09
C GLY A 42 -8.37 11.99 8.58
N GLU A 43 -9.61 12.30 8.92
CA GLU A 43 -10.09 12.36 10.29
C GLU A 43 -11.23 11.35 10.46
N VAL A 44 -11.10 10.47 11.44
CA VAL A 44 -12.15 9.49 11.73
C VAL A 44 -13.35 10.22 12.32
N LYS A 45 -14.49 10.14 11.65
CA LYS A 45 -15.76 10.70 12.17
C LYS A 45 -16.58 9.66 12.91
N LYS A 46 -16.62 8.43 12.39
CA LYS A 46 -17.39 7.34 12.97
C LYS A 46 -16.82 5.99 12.56
N ILE A 47 -16.85 5.02 13.47
CA ILE A 47 -16.42 3.64 13.22
C ILE A 47 -17.63 2.73 13.35
N ASN A 48 -17.82 1.80 12.42
CA ASN A 48 -18.81 0.74 12.49
C ASN A 48 -18.11 -0.62 12.31
N PRO A 49 -17.64 -1.23 13.41
CA PRO A 49 -16.89 -2.48 13.35
C PRO A 49 -17.75 -3.66 12.94
N GLU A 50 -19.04 -3.66 13.28
CA GLU A 50 -20.00 -4.73 12.92
C GLU A 50 -20.18 -4.86 11.40
N GLN A 51 -20.04 -3.74 10.67
CA GLN A 51 -20.15 -3.71 9.22
C GLN A 51 -18.80 -3.62 8.50
N GLY A 52 -17.67 -3.58 9.23
CA GLY A 52 -16.35 -3.33 8.66
C GLY A 52 -16.28 -2.01 7.88
N LYS A 53 -16.93 -0.95 8.40
CA LYS A 53 -17.05 0.36 7.75
C LYS A 53 -16.55 1.46 8.65
N ILE A 54 -15.96 2.49 8.05
CA ILE A 54 -15.50 3.68 8.75
C ILE A 54 -15.85 4.94 7.96
N THR A 55 -16.42 5.91 8.64
CA THR A 55 -16.65 7.25 8.10
C THR A 55 -15.42 8.09 8.37
N ILE A 56 -14.72 8.48 7.31
CA ILE A 56 -13.53 9.31 7.39
C ILE A 56 -13.79 10.58 6.59
N LYS A 57 -13.48 11.74 7.20
CA LYS A 57 -13.32 12.98 6.47
C LYS A 57 -11.93 12.96 5.87
N HIS A 58 -11.83 12.56 4.61
CA HIS A 58 -10.55 12.45 3.94
C HIS A 58 -10.11 13.80 3.36
N GLY A 59 -8.79 13.98 3.26
CA GLY A 59 -8.17 15.07 2.54
C GLY A 59 -8.23 14.85 1.03
N ASN A 60 -7.45 15.63 0.27
CA ASN A 60 -7.38 15.45 -1.17
C ASN A 60 -6.82 14.06 -1.52
N ILE A 61 -7.52 13.30 -2.37
CA ILE A 61 -7.06 12.01 -2.88
C ILE A 61 -6.67 12.18 -4.36
N PRO A 62 -5.40 12.52 -4.66
CA PRO A 62 -4.99 12.82 -6.02
C PRO A 62 -5.14 11.63 -6.95
N HIS A 63 -4.88 10.41 -6.46
CA HIS A 63 -4.93 9.19 -7.28
C HIS A 63 -6.35 8.75 -7.65
N LEU A 64 -7.38 9.27 -6.96
CA LEU A 64 -8.79 9.06 -7.31
C LEU A 64 -9.45 10.33 -7.86
N ASN A 65 -8.70 11.43 -8.00
CA ASN A 65 -9.23 12.76 -8.35
C ASN A 65 -10.40 13.19 -7.46
N MET A 66 -10.37 12.82 -6.17
CA MET A 66 -11.44 13.14 -5.22
C MET A 66 -11.00 14.28 -4.29
N PRO A 67 -11.74 15.40 -4.25
CA PRO A 67 -11.49 16.46 -3.28
C PRO A 67 -11.82 15.98 -1.86
N GLY A 68 -11.28 16.67 -0.85
CA GLY A 68 -11.52 16.29 0.53
C GLY A 68 -13.01 16.34 0.89
N MET A 69 -13.58 15.18 1.26
CA MET A 69 -14.97 15.04 1.64
C MET A 69 -15.14 13.98 2.73
N THR A 70 -16.33 13.92 3.33
CA THR A 70 -16.66 12.89 4.31
C THR A 70 -17.38 11.76 3.62
N MET A 71 -16.77 10.57 3.56
CA MET A 71 -17.42 9.39 3.02
C MET A 71 -17.17 8.15 3.87
N VAL A 72 -17.92 7.08 3.57
CA VAL A 72 -17.79 5.78 4.20
C VAL A 72 -16.87 4.90 3.36
N PHE A 73 -15.80 4.44 3.97
CA PHE A 73 -14.89 3.46 3.41
C PHE A 73 -15.11 2.10 4.05
N GLY A 74 -14.98 1.03 3.27
CA GLY A 74 -14.85 -0.32 3.84
C GLY A 74 -13.42 -0.53 4.33
N VAL A 75 -13.23 -1.35 5.36
CA VAL A 75 -11.90 -1.86 5.72
C VAL A 75 -11.74 -3.30 5.24
N LYS A 76 -10.53 -3.65 4.81
CA LYS A 76 -10.19 -5.03 4.48
C LYS A 76 -10.19 -5.92 5.73
N ASP A 77 -9.78 -5.36 6.86
CA ASP A 77 -9.66 -6.07 8.13
C ASP A 77 -10.26 -5.23 9.27
N ALA A 78 -11.12 -5.85 10.09
CA ALA A 78 -11.81 -5.16 11.17
C ALA A 78 -10.89 -4.83 12.36
N THR A 79 -9.77 -5.53 12.53
CA THR A 79 -8.81 -5.25 13.61
C THR A 79 -8.11 -3.90 13.43
N LEU A 80 -8.06 -3.39 12.19
CA LEU A 80 -7.59 -2.04 11.89
C LEU A 80 -8.41 -0.95 12.59
N LEU A 81 -9.70 -1.22 12.82
CA LEU A 81 -10.63 -0.30 13.47
C LEU A 81 -10.43 -0.23 14.99
N ASP A 82 -9.84 -1.25 15.59
CA ASP A 82 -9.60 -1.34 17.04
C ASP A 82 -8.48 -0.38 17.48
N ARG A 83 -7.58 -0.04 16.55
CA ARG A 83 -6.38 0.79 16.80
C ARG A 83 -6.63 2.30 16.64
N ILE A 84 -7.85 2.68 16.28
CA ILE A 84 -8.24 4.06 15.97
C ILE A 84 -9.58 4.38 16.63
N LYS A 85 -9.82 5.65 16.95
CA LYS A 85 -11.07 6.10 17.55
C LYS A 85 -11.68 7.26 16.77
N PRO A 86 -13.01 7.50 16.90
CA PRO A 86 -13.62 8.71 16.39
C PRO A 86 -12.91 9.96 16.94
N GLY A 87 -12.56 10.88 16.04
CA GLY A 87 -11.79 12.09 16.34
C GLY A 87 -10.30 11.97 16.06
N ASP A 88 -9.75 10.76 15.83
CA ASP A 88 -8.33 10.64 15.48
C ASP A 88 -8.05 11.10 14.06
N LEU A 89 -6.94 11.80 13.93
CA LEU A 89 -6.28 11.99 12.66
C LEU A 89 -5.59 10.68 12.27
N VAL A 90 -5.80 10.25 11.05
CA VAL A 90 -5.30 8.99 10.50
C VAL A 90 -4.68 9.22 9.13
N LYS A 91 -3.68 8.41 8.82
CA LYS A 91 -3.20 8.18 7.45
C LYS A 91 -3.65 6.81 7.01
N PHE A 92 -4.33 6.73 5.88
CA PHE A 92 -4.87 5.47 5.37
C PHE A 92 -4.59 5.30 3.89
N THR A 93 -4.38 4.06 3.47
CA THR A 93 -4.27 3.69 2.07
C THR A 93 -5.59 3.10 1.62
N VAL A 94 -6.14 3.66 0.55
CA VAL A 94 -7.38 3.19 -0.07
C VAL A 94 -7.07 2.59 -1.44
N THR A 95 -7.74 1.49 -1.76
CA THR A 95 -7.70 0.85 -3.07
C THR A 95 -9.11 0.75 -3.62
N GLN A 96 -9.27 1.07 -4.91
CA GLN A 96 -10.53 0.87 -5.61
C GLN A 96 -10.57 -0.56 -6.15
N GLU A 97 -11.45 -1.39 -5.58
CA GLU A 97 -11.74 -2.74 -6.05
C GLU A 97 -13.08 -2.74 -6.78
N GLY A 98 -13.04 -2.56 -8.10
CA GLY A 98 -14.23 -2.40 -8.93
C GLY A 98 -15.00 -1.12 -8.56
N ALA A 99 -16.21 -1.27 -8.03
CA ALA A 99 -17.05 -0.14 -7.61
C ALA A 99 -16.89 0.23 -6.12
N ARG A 100 -16.00 -0.44 -5.37
CA ARG A 100 -15.85 -0.28 -3.91
C ARG A 100 -14.51 0.34 -3.56
N LEU A 101 -14.50 1.21 -2.55
CA LEU A 101 -13.28 1.75 -1.96
C LEU A 101 -12.99 1.01 -0.65
N VAL A 102 -11.83 0.35 -0.59
CA VAL A 102 -11.42 -0.49 0.52
C VAL A 102 -10.11 0.03 1.10
N ILE A 103 -10.11 0.27 2.40
CA ILE A 103 -8.93 0.62 3.17
C ILE A 103 -8.13 -0.66 3.42
N THR A 104 -6.90 -0.67 2.94
CA THR A 104 -5.97 -1.79 3.08
C THR A 104 -5.00 -1.57 4.23
N ASP A 105 -4.72 -0.31 4.58
CA ASP A 105 -3.88 0.08 5.70
C ASP A 105 -4.39 1.38 6.31
N ILE A 106 -4.37 1.50 7.64
CA ILE A 106 -4.74 2.72 8.37
C ILE A 106 -3.91 2.82 9.64
N GLN A 107 -3.38 4.03 9.87
CA GLN A 107 -2.54 4.34 11.01
C GLN A 107 -3.00 5.65 11.64
N ALA A 108 -3.18 5.66 12.96
CA ALA A 108 -3.37 6.91 13.69
C ALA A 108 -2.10 7.75 13.57
N VAL A 109 -2.23 8.99 13.10
CA VAL A 109 -1.16 9.99 13.19
C VAL A 109 -1.20 10.60 14.59
N SER A 110 -0.91 9.78 15.59
CA SER A 110 -0.47 10.31 16.88
C SER A 110 0.85 11.04 16.62
N THR A 111 0.96 12.27 17.08
CA THR A 111 2.10 13.18 16.87
C THR A 111 3.42 12.73 17.52
N ASP A 112 3.63 11.42 17.67
CA ASP A 112 4.81 10.76 18.24
C ASP A 112 5.76 10.18 17.17
N LYS A 113 5.66 10.63 15.91
CA LYS A 113 6.65 10.37 14.86
C LYS A 113 7.20 11.67 14.24
N THR A 114 7.79 12.51 15.09
CA THR A 114 9.06 13.14 14.74
C THR A 114 10.14 12.14 15.11
N THR A 115 11.10 11.90 14.22
CA THR A 115 12.25 10.96 14.34
C THR A 115 12.08 9.65 13.57
N ALA A 116 12.17 9.74 12.24
CA ALA A 116 12.92 8.77 11.46
C ALA A 116 14.06 9.54 10.75
N ALA A 117 15.08 9.83 11.57
CA ALA A 117 16.49 10.08 11.27
C ALA A 117 16.87 10.97 10.07
N PRO A 118 17.59 12.06 10.30
CA PRO A 118 18.98 12.13 9.88
C PRO A 118 19.89 11.63 11.00
N LEU A 119 21.13 11.31 10.62
CA LEU A 119 22.35 11.20 11.43
C LEU A 119 22.83 9.77 11.76
N PRO A 120 24.16 9.53 11.75
CA PRO A 120 25.27 10.39 11.29
C PRO A 120 25.68 10.16 9.83
#